data_AF-A0A915HVU6-F1
#
_entry.id   AF-A0A915HVU6-F1
#
_cell.length_a   1.000
_cell.length_b   1.000
_cell.length_c   1.000
_cell.angle_alpha   90.00
_cell.angle_beta   90.00
_cell.angle_gamma   90.00
#
_symmetry.space_group_name_H-M   'P 1'
#
loop_
_entity.id
_entity.type
_entity.pdbx_description
1 polymer ?
#
loop_
_entity_poly.entity_id
_entity_poly.type
_entity_poly.pdbx_seq_one_letter_code
_entity_poly.pdbx_strand_id
1 'polypeptide(L)'
;CGDLIFDKHVFKVVGGGGGDVGGGCRLRSFFYHQQCLKCTVCRNSLVQQSRCYVKGDQHSPHCKSCYQRQFGVKCARCSRSIQATDWVRRAKQLVYHLACFACDTCKRQLSTGEEFALQDSKLLCKQHYTELFDCENSKGIL
;
A
#
# COMPACT_ATOMS: atom_id res chain seq x y z
N CYS A 1 -23.29 -14.43 -1.61
CA CYS A 1 -23.18 -13.79 -2.93
C CYS A 1 -21.88 -12.99 -3.00
N GLY A 2 -20.88 -13.47 -3.71
CA GLY A 2 -19.62 -12.74 -3.91
C GLY A 2 -19.74 -11.80 -5.11
N ASP A 3 -19.65 -10.49 -4.89
CA ASP A 3 -19.71 -9.51 -5.96
C ASP A 3 -18.50 -9.62 -6.89
N LEU A 4 -18.77 -9.80 -8.20
CA LEU A 4 -17.77 -9.69 -9.26
C LEU A 4 -17.26 -8.25 -9.32
N ILE A 5 -15.93 -8.08 -9.25
CA ILE A 5 -15.32 -6.75 -9.26
C ILE A 5 -14.78 -6.47 -10.65
N PHE A 6 -15.21 -5.37 -11.25
CA PHE A 6 -14.68 -4.86 -12.50
C PHE A 6 -13.65 -3.76 -12.19
N ASP A 7 -12.36 -4.04 -12.41
CA ASP A 7 -11.30 -3.04 -12.17
C ASP A 7 -11.25 -2.04 -13.34
N LYS A 8 -11.79 -0.84 -13.08
CA LYS A 8 -11.70 0.32 -13.98
C LYS A 8 -10.62 1.34 -13.56
N HIS A 9 -9.79 1.04 -12.55
CA HIS A 9 -8.93 2.05 -11.92
C HIS A 9 -7.47 1.56 -11.77
N VAL A 10 -6.73 1.61 -12.88
CA VAL A 10 -5.26 1.62 -12.84
C VAL A 10 -4.81 3.05 -12.66
N PHE A 11 -4.08 3.36 -11.60
CA PHE A 11 -3.58 4.71 -11.36
C PHE A 11 -2.11 4.69 -10.94
N LYS A 12 -1.41 5.78 -11.29
CA LYS A 12 -0.06 6.05 -10.82
C LYS A 12 -0.15 6.72 -9.46
N VAL A 13 0.60 6.21 -8.49
CA VAL A 13 0.66 6.84 -7.17
C VAL A 13 1.48 8.14 -7.28
N VAL A 14 0.84 9.27 -7.54
CA VAL A 14 1.55 10.56 -7.45
C VAL A 14 1.78 10.88 -5.97
N GLY A 15 3.04 10.79 -5.53
CA GLY A 15 3.43 11.20 -4.18
C GLY A 15 3.18 12.70 -4.02
N GLY A 16 2.22 13.06 -3.16
CA GLY A 16 1.95 14.46 -2.83
C GLY A 16 3.22 15.15 -2.35
N GLY A 17 3.74 16.08 -3.16
CA GLY A 17 4.83 16.96 -2.78
C GLY A 17 4.31 17.99 -1.78
N GLY A 18 4.89 18.03 -0.58
CA GLY A 18 4.78 19.25 0.22
C GLY A 18 5.59 20.35 -0.45
N GLY A 19 5.20 21.62 -0.29
CA GLY A 19 5.96 22.78 -0.80
C GLY A 19 7.25 23.08 -0.04
N ASP A 20 8.25 23.54 -0.76
CA ASP A 20 9.56 23.96 -0.28
C ASP A 20 9.47 25.24 0.55
N VAL A 21 10.05 25.26 1.75
CA VAL A 21 10.47 26.49 2.43
C VAL A 21 11.84 26.22 3.04
N GLY A 22 12.81 27.04 2.67
CA GLY A 22 14.21 26.89 3.07
C GLY A 22 14.44 26.92 4.58
N GLY A 23 15.50 26.21 4.99
CA GLY A 23 16.25 26.50 6.21
C GLY A 23 15.50 26.34 7.54
N GLY A 24 15.14 25.11 7.91
CA GLY A 24 14.74 24.75 9.28
C GLY A 24 13.43 23.96 9.36
N CYS A 25 13.48 22.73 9.91
CA CYS A 25 12.27 21.90 10.09
C CYS A 25 11.47 22.43 11.30
N ARG A 26 10.58 23.41 11.07
CA ARG A 26 9.61 23.88 12.08
C ARG A 26 8.48 22.86 12.20
N LEU A 27 8.53 22.01 13.24
CA LEU A 27 7.47 21.04 13.53
C LEU A 27 6.45 21.66 14.51
N ARG A 28 5.25 22.01 14.03
CA ARG A 28 4.06 22.42 14.84
C ARG A 28 4.36 23.00 16.25
N SER A 29 5.03 24.15 16.31
CA SER A 29 5.34 24.88 17.56
C SER A 29 6.28 24.20 18.57
N PHE A 30 6.95 23.11 18.20
CA PHE A 30 7.97 22.45 19.01
C PHE A 30 9.37 22.67 18.45
N PHE A 31 10.26 23.20 19.29
CA PHE A 31 11.67 23.37 18.98
C PHE A 31 12.42 22.10 19.40
N TYR A 32 12.90 21.34 18.42
CA TYR A 32 13.83 20.25 18.68
C TYR A 32 15.24 20.81 18.68
N HIS A 33 16.04 20.46 19.69
CA HIS A 33 17.48 20.68 19.59
C HIS A 33 18.02 19.95 18.36
N GLN A 34 18.95 20.58 17.64
CA GLN A 34 19.59 20.02 16.46
C GLN A 34 20.13 18.61 16.74
N GLN A 35 20.72 18.36 17.91
CA GLN A 35 21.27 17.06 18.27
C GLN A 35 20.21 16.00 18.67
N CYS A 36 18.97 16.44 18.97
CA CYS A 36 17.88 15.58 19.42
C CYS A 36 16.89 15.21 18.30
N LEU A 37 16.96 15.87 17.14
CA LEU A 37 16.10 15.58 16.00
C LEU A 37 16.57 14.30 15.27
N LYS A 38 16.18 13.14 15.81
CA LYS A 38 16.52 11.82 15.28
C LYS A 38 15.25 11.01 15.02
N CYS A 39 15.29 10.15 14.01
CA CYS A 39 14.16 9.27 13.76
C CYS A 39 13.94 8.30 14.92
N THR A 40 12.71 8.18 15.43
CA THR A 40 12.38 7.24 16.52
C THR A 40 12.63 5.77 16.13
N VAL A 41 12.56 5.43 14.84
CA VAL A 41 12.74 4.06 14.33
C VAL A 41 14.20 3.74 14.02
N CYS A 42 14.85 4.53 13.15
CA CYS A 42 16.22 4.23 12.70
C CYS A 42 17.31 5.03 13.42
N ARG A 43 16.95 5.96 14.31
CA ARG A 43 17.86 6.87 15.03
C ARG A 43 18.74 7.77 14.16
N ASN A 44 18.57 7.76 12.84
CA ASN A 44 19.29 8.67 11.95
C ASN A 44 18.95 10.13 12.26
N SER A 45 19.98 10.97 12.17
CA SER A 45 19.84 12.43 12.30
C SER A 45 18.96 12.95 11.17
N LEU A 46 17.87 13.61 11.53
CA LEU A 46 16.98 14.27 10.57
C LEU A 46 17.38 15.74 10.34
N VAL A 47 18.45 16.21 11.00
CA VAL A 47 18.97 17.59 10.88
C VAL A 47 19.33 17.95 9.45
N GLN A 48 19.93 17.00 8.72
CA GLN A 48 20.32 17.19 7.32
C GLN A 48 19.17 16.92 6.35
N GLN A 49 18.03 16.41 6.83
CA GLN A 49 16.89 16.14 5.96
C GLN A 49 16.02 17.39 5.84
N SER A 50 15.64 17.74 4.61
CA SER A 50 14.78 18.90 4.33
C SER A 50 13.37 18.76 4.93
N ARG A 51 12.96 17.55 5.33
CA ARG A 51 11.62 17.24 5.83
C ARG A 51 11.63 16.15 6.88
N CYS A 52 10.79 16.33 7.89
CA CYS A 52 10.60 15.42 9.00
C CYS A 52 9.09 15.12 9.14
N TYR A 53 8.72 13.87 9.43
CA TYR A 53 7.31 13.42 9.42
C TYR A 53 6.87 12.97 10.81
N VAL A 54 5.71 13.42 11.28
CA VAL A 54 5.12 13.03 12.58
C VAL A 54 3.73 12.49 12.34
N LYS A 55 3.36 11.45 13.09
CA LYS A 55 2.02 10.88 13.04
C LYS A 55 1.17 11.49 14.15
N GLY A 56 0.15 12.25 13.78
CA GLY A 56 -0.77 12.90 14.73
C GLY A 56 -0.03 13.86 15.66
N ASP A 57 -0.42 13.88 16.94
CA ASP A 57 0.15 14.76 17.96
C ASP A 57 1.27 14.10 18.80
N GLN A 58 1.72 12.91 18.39
CA GLN A 58 2.85 12.27 19.05
C GLN A 58 4.13 12.95 18.58
N HIS A 59 4.91 13.53 19.51
CA HIS A 59 6.22 14.18 19.29
C HIS A 59 7.33 13.19 18.86
N SER A 60 7.00 12.21 18.03
CA SER A 60 7.88 11.15 17.55
C SER A 60 8.24 11.40 16.08
N PRO A 61 9.33 12.12 15.78
CA PRO A 61 9.73 12.39 14.41
C PRO A 61 10.24 11.12 13.72
N HIS A 62 9.77 10.90 12.50
CA HIS A 62 10.13 9.79 11.63
C HIS A 62 10.81 10.30 10.37
N CYS A 63 11.80 9.52 9.91
CA CYS A 63 12.41 9.73 8.60
C CYS A 63 11.39 9.44 7.49
N LYS A 64 11.52 10.05 6.30
CA LYS A 64 10.59 9.82 5.16
C LYS A 64 10.36 8.33 4.90
N SER A 65 11.44 7.55 4.81
CA SER A 65 11.37 6.12 4.53
C SER A 65 10.78 5.31 5.69
N CYS A 66 11.02 5.73 6.94
CA CYS A 66 10.49 5.10 8.15
C CYS A 66 8.99 5.34 8.28
N TYR A 67 8.56 6.59 8.06
CA TYR A 67 7.17 7.00 8.06
C TYR A 67 6.39 6.27 6.96
N GLN A 68 6.93 6.23 5.73
CA GLN A 68 6.33 5.47 4.62
C GLN A 68 6.29 3.96 4.89
N ARG A 69 7.29 3.40 5.57
CA ARG A 69 7.31 1.97 5.91
C ARG A 69 6.25 1.60 6.95
N GLN A 70 6.07 2.45 7.96
CA GLN A 70 5.11 2.20 9.05
C GLN A 70 3.67 2.59 8.69
N PHE A 71 3.49 3.70 7.98
CA PHE A 71 2.17 4.30 7.74
C PHE A 71 1.83 4.45 6.25
N GLY A 72 2.73 4.08 5.35
CA GLY A 72 2.44 4.05 3.93
C GLY A 72 1.55 2.88 3.53
N VAL A 73 0.92 3.02 2.37
CA VAL A 73 0.12 1.97 1.75
C VAL A 73 1.01 0.78 1.40
N LYS A 74 0.55 -0.42 1.70
CA LYS A 74 1.27 -1.68 1.39
C LYS A 74 0.47 -2.50 0.40
N CYS A 75 1.18 -3.22 -0.44
CA CYS A 75 0.56 -4.19 -1.34
C CYS A 75 -0.03 -5.35 -0.53
N ALA A 76 -1.32 -5.65 -0.72
CA ALA A 76 -1.97 -6.74 -0.01
C ALA A 76 -1.42 -8.13 -0.38
N ARG A 77 -0.80 -8.29 -1.57
CA ARG A 77 -0.21 -9.56 -2.02
C ARG A 77 1.22 -9.79 -1.52
N CYS A 78 2.12 -8.82 -1.75
CA CYS A 78 3.54 -8.99 -1.44
C CYS A 78 3.98 -8.30 -0.14
N SER A 79 3.06 -7.60 0.53
CA SER A 79 3.29 -6.85 1.78
C SER A 79 4.37 -5.77 1.71
N ARG A 80 4.90 -5.47 0.51
CA ARG A 80 5.86 -4.39 0.28
C ARG A 80 5.14 -3.04 0.22
N SER A 81 5.81 -1.99 0.72
CA SER A 81 5.31 -0.61 0.64
C SER A 81 5.20 -0.15 -0.81
N ILE A 82 4.07 0.48 -1.15
CA ILE A 82 3.82 1.11 -2.44
C ILE A 82 4.56 2.45 -2.49
N GLN A 83 5.40 2.65 -3.51
CA GLN A 83 6.10 3.90 -3.77
C GLN A 83 5.34 4.80 -4.75
N ALA A 84 5.73 6.07 -4.81
CA ALA A 84 5.16 7.03 -5.76
C ALA A 84 5.53 6.75 -7.24
N THR A 85 6.52 5.91 -7.47
CA THR A 85 6.89 5.44 -8.80
C THR A 85 6.09 4.23 -9.25
N ASP A 86 5.39 3.57 -8.33
CA ASP A 86 4.74 2.30 -8.60
C ASP A 86 3.37 2.49 -9.26
N TRP A 87 3.11 1.62 -10.23
CA TRP A 87 1.78 1.44 -10.81
C TRP A 87 1.00 0.49 -9.93
N VAL A 88 -0.20 0.90 -9.53
CA VAL A 88 -1.04 0.12 -8.64
C VAL A 88 -2.44 -0.04 -9.16
N ARG A 89 -3.10 -1.06 -8.64
CA ARG A 89 -4.54 -1.29 -8.76
C ARG A 89 -5.16 -1.33 -7.39
N ARG A 90 -6.42 -0.91 -7.32
CA ARG A 90 -7.19 -0.94 -6.10
C ARG A 90 -8.41 -1.82 -6.31
N ALA A 91 -8.54 -2.87 -5.49
CA ALA A 91 -9.72 -3.71 -5.46
C ALA A 91 -10.34 -3.60 -4.07
N LYS A 92 -11.57 -3.08 -4.00
CA LYS A 92 -12.24 -2.67 -2.75
C LYS A 92 -11.32 -1.73 -1.94
N GLN A 93 -10.95 -2.11 -0.72
CA GLN A 93 -10.08 -1.33 0.17
C GLN A 93 -8.60 -1.73 0.10
N LEU A 94 -8.25 -2.68 -0.77
CA LEU A 94 -6.91 -3.24 -0.87
C LEU A 94 -6.18 -2.67 -2.09
N VAL A 95 -4.89 -2.42 -1.91
CA VAL A 95 -4.01 -1.89 -2.97
C VAL A 95 -3.00 -2.97 -3.35
N TYR A 96 -2.75 -3.09 -4.65
CA TYR A 96 -1.84 -4.08 -5.22
C TYR A 96 -0.91 -3.40 -6.20
N HIS A 97 0.36 -3.81 -6.26
CA HIS A 97 1.18 -3.47 -7.43
C HIS A 97 0.53 -4.04 -8.68
N LEU A 98 0.69 -3.36 -9.82
CA LEU A 98 0.21 -3.84 -11.11
C LEU A 98 0.75 -5.25 -11.40
N ALA A 99 2.05 -5.47 -11.17
CA ALA A 99 2.68 -6.78 -11.33
C ALA A 99 2.20 -7.84 -10.31
N CYS A 100 1.66 -7.39 -9.16
CA CYS A 100 1.12 -8.25 -8.13
C CYS A 100 -0.38 -8.58 -8.34
N PHE A 101 -1.04 -7.92 -9.27
CA PHE A 101 -2.47 -8.12 -9.53
C PHE A 101 -2.66 -9.36 -10.40
N ALA A 102 -2.60 -10.53 -9.77
CA ALA A 102 -2.59 -11.83 -10.43
C ALA A 102 -3.39 -12.86 -9.65
N CYS A 103 -3.95 -13.83 -10.36
CA CYS A 103 -4.72 -14.93 -9.77
C CYS A 103 -3.86 -15.73 -8.78
N ASP A 104 -4.42 -16.10 -7.63
CA ASP A 104 -3.69 -16.86 -6.62
C ASP A 104 -3.52 -18.34 -7.01
N THR A 105 -4.39 -18.89 -7.86
CA THR A 105 -4.29 -20.27 -8.34
C THR A 105 -3.28 -20.41 -9.47
N CYS A 106 -3.52 -19.78 -10.63
CA CYS A 106 -2.62 -19.91 -11.79
C CYS A 106 -1.48 -18.89 -11.86
N LYS A 107 -1.43 -17.94 -10.93
CA LYS A 107 -0.42 -16.86 -10.92
C LYS A 107 -0.41 -15.95 -12.16
N ARG A 108 -1.38 -16.10 -13.08
CA ARG A 108 -1.56 -15.23 -14.26
C ARG A 108 -1.98 -13.82 -13.83
N GLN A 109 -1.35 -12.82 -14.43
CA GLN A 109 -1.72 -11.42 -14.26
C GLN A 109 -3.10 -11.14 -14.86
N LEU A 110 -3.94 -10.42 -14.11
CA LEU A 110 -5.29 -10.06 -14.53
C LEU A 110 -5.23 -8.70 -15.20
N SER A 111 -5.69 -8.60 -16.45
CA SER A 111 -5.64 -7.36 -17.24
C SER A 111 -6.77 -6.39 -16.88
N THR A 112 -6.69 -5.14 -17.35
CA THR A 112 -7.76 -4.15 -17.12
C THR A 112 -9.01 -4.60 -17.87
N GLY A 113 -10.16 -4.58 -17.21
CA GLY A 113 -11.42 -5.02 -17.83
C GLY A 113 -11.67 -6.53 -17.83
N GLU A 114 -10.74 -7.35 -17.33
CA GLU A 114 -10.99 -8.77 -17.10
C GLU A 114 -11.83 -8.98 -15.83
N GLU A 115 -12.75 -9.95 -15.86
CA GLU A 115 -13.54 -10.35 -14.69
C GLU A 115 -12.68 -11.14 -13.70
N PHE A 116 -12.72 -10.71 -12.44
CA PHE A 116 -12.05 -11.39 -11.35
C PHE A 116 -12.89 -11.36 -10.07
N ALA A 117 -12.59 -12.29 -9.18
CA ALA A 117 -13.13 -12.32 -7.84
C ALA A 117 -12.05 -11.98 -6.81
N LEU A 118 -12.46 -11.32 -5.74
CA LEU A 118 -11.62 -11.02 -4.60
C LEU A 118 -12.24 -11.65 -3.36
N GLN A 119 -11.61 -12.70 -2.84
CA GLN A 119 -12.05 -13.45 -1.66
C GLN A 119 -10.93 -13.47 -0.63
N ASP A 120 -11.18 -12.97 0.58
CA ASP A 120 -10.19 -12.88 1.67
C ASP A 120 -8.82 -12.32 1.24
N SER A 121 -8.82 -11.25 0.43
CA SER A 121 -7.62 -10.63 -0.15
C SER A 121 -6.90 -11.46 -1.23
N LYS A 122 -7.46 -12.60 -1.66
CA LYS A 122 -6.98 -13.42 -2.77
C LYS A 122 -7.72 -13.06 -4.05
N LEU A 123 -6.96 -12.77 -5.10
CA LEU A 123 -7.49 -12.52 -6.43
C LEU A 123 -7.64 -13.84 -7.18
N LEU A 124 -8.79 -14.07 -7.79
CA LEU A 124 -9.08 -15.26 -8.60
C LEU A 124 -9.56 -14.82 -9.98
N CYS A 125 -9.03 -15.40 -11.06
CA CYS A 125 -9.62 -15.17 -12.37
C CYS A 125 -11.00 -15.85 -12.44
N LYS A 126 -11.85 -15.41 -13.37
CA LYS A 126 -13.17 -16.01 -13.61
C LYS A 126 -13.16 -17.54 -13.66
N GLN A 127 -12.21 -18.14 -14.38
CA GLN A 127 -12.12 -19.59 -14.52
C GLN A 127 -11.90 -20.31 -13.18
N HIS A 128 -10.83 -19.96 -12.44
CA HIS A 128 -10.56 -20.59 -11.14
C HIS A 128 -11.58 -20.23 -10.07
N TYR A 129 -12.24 -19.07 -10.20
CA TYR A 129 -13.38 -18.74 -9.36
C TYR A 129 -14.51 -19.73 -9.62
N THR A 130 -14.97 -19.90 -10.86
CA THR A 130 -16.03 -20.86 -11.19
C THR A 130 -15.69 -22.28 -10.73
N GLU A 131 -14.46 -22.75 -10.99
CA GLU A 131 -14.00 -24.10 -10.56
C GLU A 131 -14.06 -24.31 -9.04
N LEU A 132 -13.77 -23.27 -8.23
CA LEU A 132 -13.86 -23.37 -6.77
C LEU A 132 -15.31 -23.47 -6.29
N PHE A 133 -16.23 -22.73 -6.91
CA PHE A 133 -17.65 -22.77 -6.57
C PHE A 133 -18.31 -24.08 -7.03
N ASP A 134 -17.85 -24.65 -8.15
CA ASP A 134 -18.33 -25.95 -8.62
C ASP A 134 -17.80 -27.11 -7.75
N CYS A 135 -16.61 -26.97 -7.15
CA CYS A 135 -16.05 -27.98 -6.24
C CYS A 135 -16.58 -27.88 -4.80
N GLU A 136 -16.93 -26.69 -4.30
CA GLU A 136 -17.61 -26.56 -2.99
C GLU A 136 -18.98 -27.26 -2.98
N ASN A 137 -19.61 -27.43 -4.13
CA ASN A 137 -20.86 -28.19 -4.25
C ASN A 137 -20.65 -29.72 -4.32
N SER A 138 -19.41 -30.21 -4.35
CA SER A 138 -19.08 -31.65 -4.38
C SER A 138 -18.35 -32.15 -3.12
N LYS A 139 -18.12 -31.30 -2.10
CA LYS A 139 -17.55 -31.72 -0.81
C LYS A 139 -18.59 -31.98 0.29
N GLY A 140 -19.86 -32.16 -0.09
CA GLY A 140 -20.98 -32.39 0.82
C GLY A 140 -21.64 -33.76 0.74
N ILE A 141 -21.03 -34.76 0.10
CA ILE A 141 -21.50 -36.15 0.16
C ILE A 141 -20.29 -37.07 0.26
N LEU A 142 -20.02 -37.55 1.48
CA LEU A 142 -19.67 -38.93 1.84
C LEU A 142 -19.66 -39.02 3.38
#